data_AF-A0A3B0B3F1-F1
#
_entry.id   AF-A0A3B0B3F1-F1
#
_cell.length_a   1.000
_cell.length_b   1.000
_cell.length_c   1.000
_cell.angle_alpha   90.00
_cell.angle_beta   90.00
_cell.angle_gamma   90.00
#
_symmetry.space_group_name_H-M   'P 1'
#
loop_
_entity.id
_entity.type
_entity.pdbx_description
1 polymer ?
#
loop_
_entity_poly.entity_id
_entity_poly.type
_entity_poly.pdbx_seq_one_letter_code
_entity_poly.pdbx_strand_id
1 'polypeptide(L)'
;MTKEAPGAAGTAAEGEDQKPAKDSIWGKATRRARAGAATPGTIAADRRVAIADGADCEATIHQRPRQSTSTRRVARITDAVVGLPMIVRRTTVGRRALVWRTADGKWWRKGGVVQIRQQSSGERAFVLTLFKGANAQDAQFLTDIVRDARNGIALELWSRTEAEWADEMTFLFDSSRPYCDPYTSHDYSAPAEVCAEPLCRHPWHGEAEIVHELDSVGGEAYSITICRLDYEEEWYVDVDVHQSDFSPSQLLGFVNDLQWMRAECEKTNATKIKEQE
;
A
#
# COMPACT_ATOMS: atom_id res chain seq x y z
N MET A 1 -61.45 -68.63 -7.92
CA MET A 1 -60.09 -69.03 -8.35
C MET A 1 -59.19 -67.82 -8.17
N THR A 2 -58.25 -67.98 -7.25
CA THR A 2 -57.01 -67.24 -6.97
C THR A 2 -56.83 -65.78 -7.44
N LYS A 3 -56.74 -64.91 -6.41
CA LYS A 3 -55.97 -63.65 -6.38
C LYS A 3 -54.51 -63.90 -6.75
N GLU A 4 -53.88 -62.95 -7.47
CA GLU A 4 -52.55 -62.43 -7.16
C GLU A 4 -52.24 -61.17 -8.00
N ALA A 5 -51.55 -60.23 -7.36
CA ALA A 5 -51.15 -58.91 -7.88
C ALA A 5 -49.68 -58.95 -8.35
N PRO A 6 -49.23 -58.05 -9.25
CA PRO A 6 -47.82 -57.74 -9.38
C PRO A 6 -47.40 -56.59 -8.45
N GLY A 7 -46.35 -56.85 -7.69
CA GLY A 7 -45.73 -55.94 -6.73
C GLY A 7 -44.86 -54.84 -7.35
N ALA A 8 -44.49 -53.92 -6.47
CA ALA A 8 -43.67 -52.74 -6.69
C ALA A 8 -42.17 -53.06 -6.88
N ALA A 9 -41.48 -52.21 -7.65
CA ALA A 9 -40.12 -51.70 -7.38
C ALA A 9 -39.68 -50.73 -8.49
N GLY A 10 -39.07 -49.60 -8.15
CA GLY A 10 -38.28 -48.82 -9.13
C GLY A 10 -38.34 -47.29 -9.04
N THR A 11 -38.19 -46.71 -7.85
CA THR A 11 -37.66 -45.35 -7.68
C THR A 11 -36.21 -45.26 -8.17
N ALA A 12 -35.89 -44.28 -9.00
CA ALA A 12 -34.72 -43.41 -8.88
C ALA A 12 -34.63 -42.50 -10.12
N ALA A 13 -35.13 -41.28 -10.01
CA ALA A 13 -34.66 -40.18 -10.83
C ALA A 13 -33.26 -39.81 -10.30
N GLU A 14 -32.23 -40.19 -11.06
CA GLU A 14 -30.85 -39.83 -10.76
C GLU A 14 -30.68 -38.32 -10.85
N GLY A 15 -30.16 -37.76 -9.75
CA GLY A 15 -30.01 -36.35 -9.52
C GLY A 15 -29.00 -35.71 -10.47
N GLU A 16 -29.28 -34.45 -10.77
CA GLU A 16 -28.30 -33.51 -11.29
C GLU A 16 -27.04 -33.55 -10.44
N ASP A 17 -25.91 -33.83 -11.10
CA ASP A 17 -24.56 -33.63 -10.58
C ASP A 17 -24.38 -32.17 -10.12
N GLN A 18 -24.69 -31.90 -8.84
CA GLN A 18 -24.22 -30.71 -8.17
C GLN A 18 -22.71 -30.83 -8.01
N LYS A 19 -21.97 -30.21 -8.94
CA LYS A 19 -20.56 -29.88 -8.73
C LYS A 19 -20.42 -29.25 -7.34
N PRO A 20 -19.52 -29.75 -6.47
CA PRO A 20 -19.28 -29.12 -5.18
C PRO A 20 -18.86 -27.67 -5.44
N ALA A 21 -19.61 -26.72 -4.90
CA ALA A 21 -19.24 -25.32 -4.93
C ALA A 21 -17.86 -25.20 -4.30
N LYS A 22 -16.83 -24.97 -5.12
CA LYS A 22 -15.52 -24.55 -4.61
C LYS A 22 -15.74 -23.16 -4.02
N ASP A 23 -16.10 -23.11 -2.74
CA ASP A 23 -16.11 -21.90 -1.94
C ASP A 23 -14.67 -21.44 -1.81
N SER A 24 -14.22 -20.75 -2.85
CA SER A 24 -12.94 -20.10 -2.89
C SER A 24 -12.84 -19.21 -1.66
N ILE A 25 -11.72 -19.29 -0.94
CA ILE A 25 -11.38 -18.38 0.16
C ILE A 25 -11.43 -16.91 -0.34
N TRP A 26 -11.28 -16.73 -1.65
CA TRP A 26 -11.41 -15.48 -2.40
C TRP A 26 -12.86 -15.08 -2.73
N GLY A 27 -13.83 -15.88 -2.31
CA GLY A 27 -15.26 -15.67 -2.51
C GLY A 27 -15.81 -14.53 -1.66
N LYS A 28 -16.77 -13.79 -2.20
CA LYS A 28 -17.46 -12.71 -1.47
C LYS A 28 -18.28 -13.27 -0.30
N ALA A 29 -18.91 -14.44 -0.47
CA ALA A 29 -19.71 -15.09 0.56
C ALA A 29 -18.84 -15.55 1.74
N THR A 30 -17.77 -16.32 1.46
CA THR A 30 -16.80 -16.82 2.45
C THR A 30 -16.22 -15.68 3.31
N ARG A 31 -15.78 -14.58 2.68
CA ARG A 31 -15.28 -13.41 3.43
C ARG A 31 -16.35 -12.75 4.30
N ARG A 32 -17.58 -12.64 3.82
CA ARG A 32 -18.68 -12.04 4.59
C ARG A 32 -19.04 -12.90 5.80
N ALA A 33 -19.10 -14.22 5.63
CA ALA A 33 -19.34 -15.17 6.70
C ALA A 33 -18.23 -15.10 7.75
N ARG A 34 -16.95 -15.20 7.33
CA ARG A 34 -15.79 -15.03 8.22
C ARG A 34 -15.84 -13.73 9.00
N ALA A 35 -16.07 -12.61 8.31
CA ALA A 35 -16.13 -11.31 8.95
C ALA A 35 -17.33 -11.16 9.92
N GLY A 36 -18.44 -11.83 9.66
CA GLY A 36 -19.60 -11.84 10.55
C GLY A 36 -19.40 -12.68 11.81
N ALA A 37 -18.52 -13.68 11.76
CA ALA A 37 -18.19 -14.54 12.90
C ALA A 37 -16.95 -14.08 13.70
N ALA A 38 -16.19 -13.12 13.19
CA ALA A 38 -14.96 -12.65 13.80
C ALA A 38 -15.20 -11.62 14.92
N THR A 39 -14.28 -11.57 15.88
CA THR A 39 -14.27 -10.54 16.92
C THR A 39 -14.14 -9.15 16.27
N PRO A 40 -15.02 -8.18 16.61
CA PRO A 40 -14.90 -6.81 16.12
C PRO A 40 -13.51 -6.22 16.39
N GLY A 41 -12.96 -5.46 15.44
CA GLY A 41 -11.62 -4.87 15.56
C GLY A 41 -10.45 -5.77 15.12
N THR A 42 -10.70 -7.06 14.87
CA THR A 42 -9.70 -7.96 14.27
C THR A 42 -9.67 -7.85 12.75
N ILE A 43 -8.58 -8.32 12.13
CA ILE A 43 -8.44 -8.36 10.67
C ILE A 43 -9.41 -9.34 10.03
N ALA A 44 -9.73 -10.43 10.71
CA ALA A 44 -10.76 -11.36 10.25
C ALA A 44 -12.12 -10.68 10.06
N ALA A 45 -12.42 -9.63 10.84
CA ALA A 45 -13.63 -8.82 10.67
C ALA A 45 -13.58 -7.89 9.44
N ASP A 46 -12.41 -7.60 8.86
CA ASP A 46 -12.31 -6.75 7.66
C ASP A 46 -12.57 -7.55 6.38
N ARG A 47 -13.75 -7.34 5.80
CA ARG A 47 -14.20 -7.93 4.52
C ARG A 47 -13.34 -7.49 3.32
N ARG A 48 -12.49 -6.47 3.50
CA ARG A 48 -11.57 -6.00 2.47
C ARG A 48 -10.38 -6.92 2.31
N VAL A 49 -9.97 -7.59 3.39
CA VAL A 49 -8.81 -8.46 3.48
C VAL A 49 -9.17 -9.92 3.19
N ALA A 50 -8.42 -10.56 2.30
CA ALA A 50 -8.46 -12.00 2.11
C ALA A 50 -7.52 -12.67 3.14
N ILE A 51 -7.97 -13.76 3.76
CA ILE A 51 -7.15 -14.55 4.70
C ILE A 51 -7.08 -15.98 4.20
N ALA A 52 -5.88 -16.52 4.01
CA ALA A 52 -5.65 -17.91 3.63
C ALA A 52 -4.90 -18.67 4.74
N ASP A 53 -5.58 -19.63 5.35
CA ASP A 53 -5.07 -20.39 6.53
C ASP A 53 -4.52 -21.78 6.15
N GLY A 54 -4.39 -22.06 4.85
CA GLY A 54 -3.85 -23.32 4.35
C GLY A 54 -2.32 -23.28 4.24
N ALA A 55 -1.65 -24.33 4.72
CA ALA A 55 -0.20 -24.51 4.64
C ALA A 55 0.36 -24.51 3.19
N ASP A 56 -0.50 -24.69 2.19
CA ASP A 56 -0.13 -24.74 0.76
C ASP A 56 -0.04 -23.36 0.09
N CYS A 57 -0.20 -22.28 0.86
CA CYS A 57 0.02 -20.93 0.34
C CYS A 57 1.53 -20.64 0.28
N GLU A 58 2.22 -21.21 -0.72
CA GLU A 58 3.55 -20.75 -1.10
C GLU A 58 3.46 -19.31 -1.58
N ALA A 59 3.90 -18.38 -0.73
CA ALA A 59 4.08 -17.01 -1.14
C ALA A 59 5.54 -16.76 -1.51
N THR A 60 5.74 -15.84 -2.44
CA THR A 60 7.04 -15.22 -2.69
C THR A 60 7.42 -14.39 -1.46
N ILE A 61 8.11 -15.03 -0.50
CA ILE A 61 8.64 -14.39 0.70
C ILE A 61 10.09 -14.02 0.38
N HIS A 62 10.31 -12.76 0.01
CA HIS A 62 11.68 -12.26 -0.06
C HIS A 62 12.09 -11.82 1.35
N GLN A 63 12.67 -12.73 2.13
CA GLN A 63 13.46 -12.33 3.29
C GLN A 63 14.69 -11.59 2.76
N ARG A 64 15.00 -10.40 3.32
CA ARG A 64 16.23 -9.66 3.00
C ARG A 64 17.40 -10.67 3.03
N PRO A 65 18.06 -10.98 1.89
CA PRO A 65 19.14 -11.93 1.91
C PRO A 65 20.29 -11.33 2.72
N ARG A 66 20.86 -12.11 3.64
CA ARG A 66 22.20 -11.86 4.13
C ARG A 66 23.12 -11.99 2.91
N GLN A 67 23.55 -10.85 2.35
CA GLN A 67 24.57 -10.71 1.31
C GLN A 67 24.51 -11.75 0.18
N SER A 68 23.79 -11.44 -0.90
CA SER A 68 23.87 -12.20 -2.15
C SER A 68 24.83 -11.54 -3.14
N THR A 69 25.74 -12.33 -3.71
CA THR A 69 26.92 -11.97 -4.52
C THR A 69 26.63 -11.75 -6.03
N SER A 70 25.45 -11.27 -6.40
CA SER A 70 25.09 -10.98 -7.80
C SER A 70 25.45 -9.54 -8.21
N THR A 71 26.74 -9.26 -8.40
CA THR A 71 27.26 -7.89 -8.59
C THR A 71 27.08 -7.29 -10.00
N ARG A 72 26.79 -8.07 -11.05
CA ARG A 72 26.72 -7.56 -12.44
C ARG A 72 25.33 -7.20 -12.98
N ARG A 73 24.25 -7.86 -12.54
CA ARG A 73 22.87 -7.53 -12.98
C ARG A 73 22.25 -6.37 -12.20
N VAL A 74 22.66 -6.20 -10.94
CA VAL A 74 22.11 -5.21 -10.01
C VAL A 74 22.62 -3.79 -10.32
N ALA A 75 23.89 -3.65 -10.73
CA ALA A 75 24.52 -2.35 -10.99
C ALA A 75 23.83 -1.52 -12.09
N ARG A 76 23.13 -2.15 -13.05
CA ARG A 76 22.43 -1.44 -14.14
C ARG A 76 21.11 -0.79 -13.72
N ILE A 77 20.49 -1.24 -12.64
CA ILE A 77 19.21 -0.69 -12.17
C ILE A 77 19.46 0.56 -11.34
N THR A 78 20.51 0.55 -10.49
CA THR A 78 20.85 1.62 -9.54
C THR A 78 20.82 3.02 -10.16
N ASP A 79 21.67 3.31 -11.15
CA ASP A 79 21.79 4.66 -11.73
C ASP A 79 20.51 5.08 -12.48
N ALA A 80 19.78 4.10 -13.03
CA ALA A 80 18.57 4.34 -13.81
C ALA A 80 17.34 4.66 -12.94
N VAL A 81 17.37 4.37 -11.62
CA VAL A 81 16.19 4.49 -10.76
C VAL A 81 16.22 5.64 -9.75
N VAL A 82 17.39 6.23 -9.45
CA VAL A 82 17.55 7.28 -8.41
C VAL A 82 16.57 8.44 -8.60
N GLY A 83 16.43 8.94 -9.82
CA GLY A 83 15.62 10.12 -10.13
C GLY A 83 14.19 9.84 -10.56
N LEU A 84 13.74 8.57 -10.57
CA LEU A 84 12.41 8.26 -11.08
C LEU A 84 11.32 8.75 -10.11
N PRO A 85 10.25 9.40 -10.61
CA PRO A 85 9.12 9.77 -9.78
C PRO A 85 8.42 8.54 -9.19
N MET A 86 7.76 8.73 -8.06
CA MET A 86 6.91 7.71 -7.44
C MET A 86 5.45 8.10 -7.60
N ILE A 87 4.66 7.20 -8.18
CA ILE A 87 3.23 7.34 -8.37
C ILE A 87 2.55 6.30 -7.49
N VAL A 88 1.69 6.75 -6.59
CA VAL A 88 0.89 5.87 -5.72
C VAL A 88 -0.53 5.85 -6.25
N ARG A 89 -1.11 4.65 -6.35
CA ARG A 89 -2.50 4.47 -6.80
C ARG A 89 -3.19 3.36 -6.04
N ARG A 90 -4.52 3.47 -5.93
CA ARG A 90 -5.35 2.35 -5.49
C ARG A 90 -5.58 1.40 -6.65
N THR A 91 -5.62 0.10 -6.36
CA THR A 91 -6.05 -0.87 -7.36
C THR A 91 -7.50 -0.63 -7.75
N THR A 92 -7.79 -0.61 -9.05
CA THR A 92 -9.14 -0.39 -9.59
C THR A 92 -9.93 -1.69 -9.70
N VAL A 93 -9.28 -2.86 -9.77
CA VAL A 93 -9.94 -4.15 -10.02
C VAL A 93 -9.42 -5.26 -9.11
N GLY A 94 -10.33 -5.83 -8.31
CA GLY A 94 -10.26 -7.20 -7.78
C GLY A 94 -9.19 -7.54 -6.73
N ARG A 95 -8.05 -6.83 -6.70
CA ARG A 95 -6.94 -7.14 -5.80
C ARG A 95 -7.21 -6.62 -4.39
N ARG A 96 -7.00 -7.52 -3.42
CA ARG A 96 -7.25 -7.28 -2.01
C ARG A 96 -5.96 -7.50 -1.23
N ALA A 97 -5.84 -6.81 -0.11
CA ALA A 97 -4.81 -7.14 0.85
C ALA A 97 -4.98 -8.61 1.24
N LEU A 98 -3.88 -9.34 1.28
CA LEU A 98 -3.83 -10.76 1.57
C LEU A 98 -3.08 -10.97 2.87
N VAL A 99 -3.64 -11.78 3.75
CA VAL A 99 -2.98 -12.32 4.94
C VAL A 99 -2.97 -13.84 4.82
N TRP A 100 -1.86 -14.49 5.12
CA TRP A 100 -1.77 -15.94 5.05
C TRP A 100 -0.77 -16.47 6.06
N ARG A 101 -0.95 -17.76 6.35
CA ARG A 101 -0.08 -18.50 7.23
C ARG A 101 0.85 -19.39 6.42
N THR A 102 2.14 -19.33 6.72
CA THR A 102 3.14 -20.25 6.17
C THR A 102 3.14 -21.57 6.91
N ALA A 103 3.76 -22.60 6.34
CA ALA A 103 3.88 -23.93 6.95
C ALA A 103 4.60 -23.92 8.31
N ASP A 104 5.50 -22.95 8.55
CA ASP A 104 6.15 -22.73 9.85
C ASP A 104 5.25 -22.00 10.88
N GLY A 105 3.98 -21.77 10.53
CA GLY A 105 2.97 -21.19 11.40
C GLY A 105 3.00 -19.67 11.49
N LYS A 106 3.91 -18.97 10.77
CA LYS A 106 4.00 -17.51 10.80
C LYS A 106 2.98 -16.84 9.88
N TRP A 107 2.54 -15.64 10.27
CA TRP A 107 1.61 -14.84 9.49
C TRP A 107 2.34 -13.80 8.66
N TRP A 108 1.87 -13.63 7.42
CA TRP A 108 2.41 -12.69 6.46
C TRP A 108 1.29 -11.87 5.85
N ARG A 109 1.61 -10.64 5.46
CA ARG A 109 0.68 -9.69 4.87
C ARG A 109 1.24 -9.06 3.61
N LYS A 110 0.36 -8.90 2.62
CA LYS A 110 0.62 -8.19 1.36
C LYS A 110 -0.48 -7.19 1.09
N GLY A 111 -0.14 -5.91 1.27
CA GLY A 111 -1.06 -4.80 1.02
C GLY A 111 -0.92 -4.15 -0.35
N GLY A 112 0.06 -4.53 -1.16
CA GLY A 112 0.27 -3.92 -2.48
C GLY A 112 1.52 -4.43 -3.17
N VAL A 113 1.90 -3.75 -4.25
CA VAL A 113 3.08 -4.05 -5.07
C VAL A 113 3.74 -2.77 -5.55
N VAL A 114 5.01 -2.86 -5.95
CA VAL A 114 5.70 -1.76 -6.63
C VAL A 114 6.20 -2.25 -7.98
N GLN A 115 5.99 -1.46 -9.02
CA GLN A 115 6.53 -1.71 -10.35
C GLN A 115 7.42 -0.56 -10.79
N ILE A 116 8.54 -0.85 -11.42
CA ILE A 116 9.26 0.13 -12.25
C ILE A 116 8.75 -0.09 -13.67
N ARG A 117 8.12 0.91 -14.28
CA ARG A 117 7.59 0.78 -15.66
C ARG A 117 7.46 2.13 -16.36
N GLN A 118 7.45 2.09 -17.68
CA GLN A 118 7.14 3.26 -18.51
C GLN A 118 5.65 3.64 -18.38
N GLN A 119 5.38 4.92 -18.19
CA GLN A 119 4.04 5.51 -18.23
C GLN A 119 3.61 5.77 -19.68
N SER A 120 2.32 6.05 -19.87
CA SER A 120 1.80 6.49 -21.18
C SER A 120 2.42 7.81 -21.65
N SER A 121 2.95 8.63 -20.75
CA SER A 121 3.71 9.84 -21.07
C SER A 121 5.12 9.56 -21.64
N GLY A 122 5.57 8.31 -21.61
CA GLY A 122 6.92 7.92 -21.99
C GLY A 122 7.95 7.98 -20.86
N GLU A 123 7.63 8.63 -19.74
CA GLU A 123 8.49 8.68 -18.56
C GLU A 123 8.43 7.37 -17.76
N ARG A 124 9.55 6.96 -17.15
CA ARG A 124 9.58 5.80 -16.25
C ARG A 124 9.33 6.24 -14.82
N ALA A 125 8.56 5.44 -14.07
CA ALA A 125 8.24 5.75 -12.68
C ALA A 125 8.22 4.49 -11.82
N PHE A 126 8.40 4.68 -10.52
CA PHE A 126 7.93 3.73 -9.53
C PHE A 126 6.41 3.84 -9.42
N VAL A 127 5.70 2.74 -9.63
CA VAL A 127 4.25 2.66 -9.55
C VAL A 127 3.89 1.76 -8.38
N LEU A 128 3.60 2.39 -7.25
CA LEU A 128 3.13 1.72 -6.04
C LEU A 128 1.61 1.55 -6.15
N THR A 129 1.15 0.29 -6.21
CA THR A 129 -0.28 -0.03 -6.28
C THR A 129 -0.74 -0.64 -4.97
N LEU A 130 -1.54 0.11 -4.21
CA LEU A 130 -2.16 -0.34 -2.97
C LEU A 130 -3.40 -1.19 -3.26
N PHE A 131 -3.51 -2.33 -2.59
CA PHE A 131 -4.65 -3.23 -2.69
C PHE A 131 -5.81 -2.79 -1.80
N LYS A 132 -7.01 -3.28 -2.10
CA LYS A 132 -8.18 -3.01 -1.25
C LYS A 132 -7.98 -3.63 0.14
N GLY A 133 -8.05 -2.79 1.18
CA GLY A 133 -7.79 -3.19 2.57
C GLY A 133 -6.33 -3.01 3.02
N ALA A 134 -5.49 -2.37 2.19
CA ALA A 134 -4.16 -1.93 2.61
C ALA A 134 -4.24 -0.88 3.74
N ASN A 135 -3.26 -0.92 4.64
CA ASN A 135 -3.13 0.01 5.77
C ASN A 135 -1.84 0.85 5.66
N ALA A 136 -1.68 1.83 6.55
CA ALA A 136 -0.54 2.73 6.58
C ALA A 136 0.81 2.00 6.63
N GLN A 137 0.90 0.91 7.40
CA GLN A 137 2.11 0.09 7.45
C GLN A 137 2.43 -0.59 6.11
N ASP A 138 1.41 -0.99 5.33
CA ASP A 138 1.62 -1.55 3.99
C ASP A 138 2.17 -0.49 3.03
N ALA A 139 1.63 0.72 3.07
CA ALA A 139 2.08 1.83 2.23
C ALA A 139 3.49 2.31 2.62
N GLN A 140 3.78 2.38 3.93
CA GLN A 140 5.12 2.70 4.43
C GLN A 140 6.13 1.66 4.00
N PHE A 141 5.83 0.36 4.19
CA PHE A 141 6.71 -0.73 3.76
C PHE A 141 7.07 -0.62 2.27
N LEU A 142 6.08 -0.37 1.40
CA LEU A 142 6.33 -0.25 -0.05
C LEU A 142 7.08 1.04 -0.41
N THR A 143 6.83 2.13 0.31
CA THR A 143 7.56 3.41 0.17
C THR A 143 9.03 3.23 0.56
N ASP A 144 9.29 2.53 1.66
CA ASP A 144 10.64 2.20 2.11
C ASP A 144 11.39 1.36 1.07
N ILE A 145 10.69 0.43 0.38
CA ILE A 145 11.30 -0.36 -0.71
C ILE A 145 11.67 0.52 -1.91
N VAL A 146 10.88 1.54 -2.25
CA VAL A 146 11.25 2.51 -3.28
C VAL A 146 12.47 3.33 -2.86
N ARG A 147 12.50 3.79 -1.60
CA ARG A 147 13.64 4.52 -1.04
C ARG A 147 14.91 3.64 -1.04
N ASP A 148 14.80 2.40 -0.61
CA ASP A 148 15.90 1.43 -0.63
C ASP A 148 16.40 1.25 -2.07
N ALA A 149 15.51 1.05 -3.05
CA ALA A 149 15.89 0.91 -4.45
C ALA A 149 16.60 2.15 -5.02
N ARG A 150 16.12 3.37 -4.70
CA ARG A 150 16.79 4.64 -5.06
C ARG A 150 18.18 4.74 -4.45
N ASN A 151 18.38 4.20 -3.25
CA ASN A 151 19.68 4.17 -2.58
C ASN A 151 20.55 2.98 -3.02
N GLY A 152 20.10 2.18 -4.01
CA GLY A 152 20.81 1.01 -4.50
C GLY A 152 20.76 -0.21 -3.57
N ILE A 153 19.84 -0.21 -2.61
CA ILE A 153 19.61 -1.27 -1.63
C ILE A 153 18.44 -2.15 -2.12
N ALA A 154 18.49 -3.45 -1.79
CA ALA A 154 17.38 -4.39 -1.98
C ALA A 154 16.94 -4.61 -3.45
N LEU A 155 17.81 -4.29 -4.42
CA LEU A 155 17.55 -4.47 -5.85
C LEU A 155 17.39 -5.95 -6.25
N GLU A 156 17.98 -6.86 -5.48
CA GLU A 156 17.83 -8.31 -5.64
C GLU A 156 16.43 -8.83 -5.32
N LEU A 157 15.59 -8.03 -4.64
CA LEU A 157 14.19 -8.36 -4.35
C LEU A 157 13.25 -8.04 -5.52
N TRP A 158 13.78 -7.42 -6.59
CA TRP A 158 13.02 -7.04 -7.77
C TRP A 158 13.14 -8.12 -8.83
N SER A 159 11.99 -8.54 -9.36
CA SER A 159 11.89 -9.50 -10.46
C SER A 159 11.65 -8.75 -11.77
N ARG A 160 12.29 -9.18 -12.87
CA ARG A 160 11.94 -8.68 -14.20
C ARG A 160 10.55 -9.21 -14.56
N THR A 161 9.70 -8.34 -15.11
CA THR A 161 8.38 -8.74 -15.59
C THR A 161 8.51 -9.30 -17.01
N GLU A 162 7.99 -10.51 -17.24
CA GLU A 162 8.07 -11.22 -18.53
C GLU A 162 6.77 -11.15 -19.36
N ALA A 163 5.86 -10.25 -18.99
CA ALA A 163 4.61 -10.07 -19.73
C ALA A 163 4.87 -9.42 -21.10
N GLU A 164 4.02 -9.70 -22.09
CA GLU A 164 4.17 -9.17 -23.46
C GLU A 164 4.19 -7.64 -23.54
N TRP A 165 3.54 -6.96 -22.59
CA TRP A 165 3.52 -5.50 -22.51
C TRP A 165 4.75 -4.91 -21.79
N ALA A 166 5.56 -5.75 -21.13
CA ALA A 166 6.68 -5.31 -20.31
C ALA A 166 7.95 -5.18 -21.15
N ASP A 167 8.65 -4.06 -20.99
CA ASP A 167 9.96 -3.85 -21.60
C ASP A 167 11.09 -4.45 -20.75
N GLU A 168 12.33 -4.35 -21.23
CA GLU A 168 13.50 -4.90 -20.54
C GLU A 168 13.81 -4.27 -19.18
N MET A 169 13.25 -3.09 -18.93
CA MET A 169 13.44 -2.30 -17.72
C MET A 169 12.19 -2.29 -16.83
N THR A 170 11.26 -3.22 -17.08
CA THR A 170 10.04 -3.38 -16.30
C THR A 170 10.29 -4.38 -15.18
N PHE A 171 10.29 -3.88 -13.95
CA PHE A 171 10.56 -4.67 -12.75
C PHE A 171 9.37 -4.65 -11.80
N LEU A 172 9.23 -5.71 -11.03
CA LEU A 172 8.17 -5.90 -10.05
C LEU A 172 8.78 -6.32 -8.72
N PHE A 173 8.45 -5.56 -7.69
CA PHE A 173 8.57 -5.98 -6.30
C PHE A 173 7.21 -6.48 -5.83
N ASP A 174 7.15 -7.77 -5.50
CA ASP A 174 5.91 -8.50 -5.17
C ASP A 174 5.99 -9.23 -3.82
N SER A 175 6.76 -8.68 -2.87
CA SER A 175 6.98 -9.29 -1.56
C SER A 175 5.91 -8.92 -0.52
N SER A 176 6.16 -9.41 0.69
CA SER A 176 5.22 -9.46 1.81
C SER A 176 5.96 -9.18 3.10
N ARG A 177 5.27 -8.64 4.10
CA ARG A 177 5.85 -8.35 5.41
C ARG A 177 5.34 -9.32 6.48
N PRO A 178 6.12 -9.57 7.54
CA PRO A 178 5.63 -10.28 8.72
C PRO A 178 4.38 -9.61 9.28
N TYR A 179 3.51 -10.41 9.87
CA TYR A 179 2.24 -9.93 10.41
C TYR A 179 1.80 -10.72 11.64
N CYS A 180 0.79 -10.19 12.34
CA CYS A 180 0.18 -10.83 13.49
C CYS A 180 -0.95 -11.80 13.08
N ASP A 181 -1.43 -12.59 14.04
CA ASP A 181 -2.57 -13.48 13.84
C ASP A 181 -3.84 -12.66 13.58
N PRO A 182 -4.46 -12.80 12.39
CA PRO A 182 -5.58 -11.95 11.99
C PRO A 182 -6.88 -12.25 12.74
N TYR A 183 -6.98 -13.37 13.46
CA TYR A 183 -8.19 -13.78 14.18
C TYR A 183 -8.20 -13.32 15.63
N THR A 184 -7.03 -13.10 16.22
CA THR A 184 -6.88 -12.78 17.66
C THR A 184 -6.30 -11.40 17.91
N SER A 185 -5.45 -10.91 17.00
CA SER A 185 -4.79 -9.61 17.15
C SER A 185 -5.65 -8.50 16.55
N HIS A 186 -5.71 -7.37 17.27
CA HIS A 186 -6.26 -6.14 16.75
C HIS A 186 -5.23 -5.46 15.85
N ASP A 187 -5.67 -4.94 14.70
CA ASP A 187 -4.85 -4.07 13.86
C ASP A 187 -5.37 -2.64 13.97
N TYR A 188 -4.61 -1.80 14.67
CA TYR A 188 -4.91 -0.38 14.85
C TYR A 188 -4.33 0.49 13.73
N SER A 189 -3.69 -0.11 12.72
CA SER A 189 -3.14 0.65 11.60
C SER A 189 -4.27 1.30 10.82
N ALA A 190 -4.22 2.62 10.65
CA ALA A 190 -5.18 3.34 9.84
C ALA A 190 -5.13 2.87 8.37
N PRO A 191 -6.26 2.98 7.63
CA PRO A 191 -6.28 2.70 6.20
C PRO A 191 -5.26 3.57 5.45
N ALA A 192 -4.64 3.02 4.40
CA ALA A 192 -3.82 3.85 3.51
C ALA A 192 -4.70 4.55 2.47
N GLU A 193 -4.59 5.87 2.42
CA GLU A 193 -5.34 6.79 1.57
C GLU A 193 -4.40 7.36 0.51
N VAL A 194 -4.72 7.21 -0.78
CA VAL A 194 -3.91 7.85 -1.82
C VAL A 194 -4.26 9.32 -1.81
N CYS A 195 -3.24 10.18 -1.75
CA CYS A 195 -3.47 11.61 -1.70
C CYS A 195 -4.10 12.09 -3.01
N ALA A 196 -5.19 12.85 -2.89
CA ALA A 196 -5.86 13.46 -4.03
C ALA A 196 -5.47 14.93 -4.24
N GLU A 197 -4.81 15.54 -3.25
CA GLU A 197 -4.37 16.94 -3.32
C GLU A 197 -3.15 17.06 -4.25
N PRO A 198 -3.26 17.73 -5.41
CA PRO A 198 -2.19 17.76 -6.41
C PRO A 198 -0.89 18.42 -5.92
N LEU A 199 -1.00 19.37 -5.00
CA LEU A 199 0.15 20.09 -4.44
C LEU A 199 0.76 19.39 -3.23
N CYS A 200 0.12 18.36 -2.69
CA CYS A 200 0.65 17.62 -1.56
C CYS A 200 1.86 16.81 -1.99
N ARG A 201 2.99 17.00 -1.32
CA ARG A 201 4.22 16.25 -1.55
C ARG A 201 4.10 14.77 -1.15
N HIS A 202 3.20 14.47 -0.20
CA HIS A 202 2.95 13.10 0.26
C HIS A 202 2.01 12.39 -0.71
N PRO A 203 2.42 11.27 -1.30
CA PRO A 203 1.61 10.58 -2.29
C PRO A 203 0.53 9.67 -1.65
N TRP A 204 0.56 9.50 -0.32
CA TRP A 204 -0.45 8.79 0.46
C TRP A 204 -0.45 9.28 1.93
N HIS A 205 -1.56 9.04 2.63
CA HIS A 205 -1.75 9.35 4.05
C HIS A 205 -2.21 8.10 4.81
N GLY A 206 -1.83 8.01 6.09
CA GLY A 206 -2.09 6.85 6.95
C GLY A 206 -2.64 7.24 8.32
N GLU A 207 -3.20 8.44 8.45
CA GLU A 207 -3.69 9.03 9.70
C GLU A 207 -5.20 9.26 9.62
N ALA A 208 -5.84 9.42 10.77
CA ALA A 208 -7.28 9.68 10.84
C ALA A 208 -7.63 11.09 10.36
N GLU A 209 -6.72 12.04 10.59
CA GLU A 209 -6.79 13.41 10.13
C GLU A 209 -5.72 13.58 9.06
N ILE A 210 -6.12 13.94 7.85
CA ILE A 210 -5.20 14.05 6.73
C ILE A 210 -4.61 15.46 6.72
N VAL A 211 -3.32 15.54 7.06
CA VAL A 211 -2.52 16.75 6.88
C VAL A 211 -1.81 16.66 5.53
N HIS A 212 -2.22 17.51 4.59
CA HIS A 212 -1.49 17.72 3.35
C HIS A 212 -0.30 18.63 3.60
N GLU A 213 0.82 18.32 2.96
CA GLU A 213 2.04 19.10 3.10
C GLU A 213 2.52 19.55 1.72
N LEU A 214 2.69 20.85 1.54
CA LEU A 214 3.20 21.44 0.30
C LEU A 214 4.74 21.42 0.31
N ASP A 215 5.34 21.96 1.37
CA ASP A 215 6.77 22.08 1.53
C ASP A 215 7.18 22.11 3.00
N SER A 216 8.44 21.78 3.30
CA SER A 216 9.02 21.92 4.63
C SER A 216 10.48 22.32 4.59
N VAL A 217 10.88 23.08 5.59
CA VAL A 217 12.28 23.29 5.95
C VAL A 217 12.45 22.88 7.41
N GLY A 218 13.45 22.05 7.69
CA GLY A 218 13.65 21.49 9.02
C GLY A 218 15.13 21.36 9.36
N GLY A 219 15.43 21.63 10.62
CA GLY A 219 16.76 21.47 11.21
C GLY A 219 16.67 21.07 12.69
N GLU A 220 17.81 21.06 13.37
CA GLU A 220 17.87 20.64 14.78
C GLU A 220 17.13 21.58 15.75
N ALA A 221 16.98 22.86 15.38
CA ALA A 221 16.39 23.88 16.25
C ALA A 221 14.89 24.10 16.01
N TYR A 222 14.43 23.91 14.77
CA TYR A 222 13.04 24.15 14.38
C TYR A 222 12.68 23.41 13.09
N SER A 223 11.39 23.29 12.83
CA SER A 223 10.82 22.94 11.53
C SER A 223 9.68 23.89 11.17
N ILE A 224 9.62 24.30 9.91
CA ILE A 224 8.54 25.09 9.35
C ILE A 224 7.96 24.29 8.19
N THR A 225 6.64 24.17 8.18
CA THR A 225 5.94 23.35 7.20
C THR A 225 4.76 24.13 6.64
N ILE A 226 4.51 24.04 5.34
CA ILE A 226 3.28 24.55 4.72
C ILE A 226 2.28 23.40 4.67
N CYS A 227 1.25 23.49 5.48
CA CYS A 227 0.25 22.45 5.69
C CYS A 227 -1.13 22.88 5.21
N ARG A 228 -2.00 21.90 4.96
CA ARG A 228 -3.45 22.11 4.81
C ARG A 228 -4.18 20.88 5.31
N LEU A 229 -5.17 21.05 6.18
CA LEU A 229 -6.04 19.96 6.58
C LEU A 229 -7.03 19.63 5.45
N ASP A 230 -7.53 18.41 5.40
CA ASP A 230 -8.46 17.98 4.34
C ASP A 230 -9.78 18.76 4.34
N TYR A 231 -10.20 19.25 5.50
CA TYR A 231 -11.40 20.08 5.68
C TYR A 231 -11.14 21.58 5.58
N GLU A 232 -9.89 22.02 5.39
CA GLU A 232 -9.52 23.43 5.23
C GLU A 232 -9.29 23.77 3.76
N GLU A 233 -9.67 24.98 3.37
CA GLU A 233 -9.52 25.46 1.99
C GLU A 233 -8.12 26.05 1.74
N GLU A 234 -7.60 26.75 2.74
CA GLU A 234 -6.36 27.53 2.70
C GLU A 234 -5.18 26.76 3.29
N TRP A 235 -4.03 26.84 2.62
CA TRP A 235 -2.76 26.42 3.19
C TRP A 235 -2.35 27.38 4.32
N TYR A 236 -1.70 26.86 5.35
CA TYR A 236 -1.15 27.63 6.47
C TYR A 236 0.30 27.21 6.75
N VAL A 237 1.02 28.08 7.45
CA VAL A 237 2.38 27.80 7.91
C VAL A 237 2.31 27.29 9.35
N ASP A 238 2.79 26.07 9.55
CA ASP A 238 2.98 25.45 10.85
C ASP A 238 4.45 25.56 11.27
N VAL A 239 4.69 25.87 12.54
CA VAL A 239 6.03 26.14 13.07
C VAL A 239 6.24 25.38 14.38
N ASP A 240 7.16 24.43 14.33
CA ASP A 240 7.63 23.69 15.49
C ASP A 240 9.02 24.17 15.91
N VAL A 241 9.16 24.58 17.16
CA VAL A 241 10.44 25.00 17.73
C VAL A 241 10.90 23.95 18.73
N HIS A 242 12.03 23.29 18.42
CA HIS A 242 12.58 22.17 19.18
C HIS A 242 13.59 22.62 20.25
N GLN A 243 14.12 23.84 20.13
CA GLN A 243 15.11 24.42 21.04
C GLN A 243 14.63 25.75 21.60
N SER A 244 14.90 26.00 22.88
CA SER A 244 14.57 27.27 23.52
C SER A 244 15.57 28.39 23.21
N ASP A 245 16.82 28.03 22.91
CA ASP A 245 17.91 28.98 22.75
C ASP A 245 18.49 28.93 21.33
N PHE A 246 18.43 30.06 20.63
CA PHE A 246 18.97 30.21 19.28
C PHE A 246 20.28 30.98 19.32
N SER A 247 21.31 30.46 18.65
CA SER A 247 22.42 31.32 18.25
C SER A 247 21.93 32.40 17.27
N PRO A 248 22.62 33.56 17.17
CA PRO A 248 22.23 34.61 16.24
C PRO A 248 22.10 34.14 14.79
N SER A 249 22.95 33.22 14.34
CA SER A 249 22.87 32.65 12.99
C SER A 249 21.64 31.75 12.81
N GLN A 250 21.31 30.92 13.81
CA GLN A 250 20.09 30.10 13.76
C GLN A 250 18.84 30.97 13.75
N LEU A 251 18.81 32.06 14.52
CA LEU A 251 17.68 32.98 14.55
C LEU A 251 17.50 33.69 13.20
N LEU A 252 18.59 34.13 12.58
CA LEU A 252 18.54 34.73 11.23
C LEU A 252 18.06 33.73 10.18
N GLY A 253 18.54 32.48 10.24
CA GLY A 253 18.06 31.39 9.38
C GLY A 253 16.55 31.16 9.56
N PHE A 254 16.09 31.04 10.81
CA PHE A 254 14.68 30.87 11.15
C PHE A 254 13.78 31.97 10.58
N VAL A 255 14.18 33.23 10.76
CA VAL A 255 13.41 34.37 10.23
C VAL A 255 13.36 34.36 8.69
N ASN A 256 14.49 34.06 8.04
CA ASN A 256 14.56 33.96 6.58
C ASN A 256 13.66 32.83 6.05
N ASP A 257 13.74 31.66 6.66
CA ASP A 257 13.00 30.47 6.25
C ASP A 257 11.49 30.67 6.49
N LEU A 258 11.10 31.32 7.59
CA LEU A 258 9.71 31.69 7.86
C LEU A 258 9.16 32.70 6.84
N GLN A 259 9.94 33.72 6.47
CA GLN A 259 9.53 34.69 5.45
C GLN A 259 9.32 34.02 4.09
N TRP A 260 10.22 33.10 3.73
CA TRP A 260 10.12 32.34 2.50
C TRP A 260 8.88 31.43 2.48
N MET A 261 8.68 30.64 3.55
CA MET A 261 7.52 29.75 3.68
C MET A 261 6.19 30.49 3.66
N ARG A 262 6.12 31.64 4.34
CA ARG A 262 4.95 32.52 4.29
C ARG A 262 4.65 32.98 2.86
N ALA A 263 5.67 33.45 2.13
CA ALA A 263 5.48 33.97 0.77
C ALA A 263 4.98 32.88 -0.19
N GLU A 264 5.51 31.65 -0.09
CA GLU A 264 5.05 30.54 -0.93
C GLU A 264 3.63 30.09 -0.57
N CYS A 265 3.28 30.10 0.72
CA CYS A 265 1.92 29.85 1.20
C CYS A 265 0.92 30.87 0.65
N GLU A 266 1.22 32.17 0.75
CA GLU A 266 0.38 33.26 0.23
C GLU A 266 0.19 33.15 -1.29
N LYS A 267 1.26 32.87 -2.03
CA LYS A 267 1.23 32.65 -3.48
C LYS A 267 0.35 31.46 -3.87
N THR A 268 0.43 30.37 -3.12
CA THR A 268 -0.37 29.16 -3.36
C THR A 268 -1.86 29.43 -3.13
N ASN A 269 -2.21 30.08 -2.02
CA ASN A 269 -3.60 30.46 -1.73
C ASN A 269 -4.16 31.46 -2.77
N ALA A 270 -3.35 32.43 -3.22
CA ALA A 270 -3.77 33.38 -4.25
C ALA A 270 -4.02 32.75 -5.63
N THR A 271 -3.35 31.64 -5.94
CA THR A 271 -3.53 30.93 -7.22
C THR A 271 -4.86 30.18 -7.24
N LYS A 272 -5.26 29.55 -6.13
CA LYS A 272 -6.54 28.85 -6.00
C LYS A 272 -7.75 29.77 -6.22
N ILE A 273 -7.70 31.00 -5.69
CA ILE A 273 -8.80 31.98 -5.84
C ILE A 273 -9.07 32.26 -7.32
N LYS A 274 -8.01 32.35 -8.15
CA LYS A 274 -8.14 32.63 -9.58
C LYS A 274 -8.67 31.46 -10.41
N GLU A 275 -8.55 30.22 -9.91
CA GLU A 275 -9.08 29.03 -10.60
C GLU A 275 -10.57 28.80 -10.29
N GLN A 276 -11.12 29.50 -9.30
CA GLN A 276 -12.52 29.44 -8.89
C GLN A 276 -13.39 30.58 -9.47
N GLU A 277 -12.76 31.59 -10.08
CA GLU A 277 -13.40 32.69 -10.83
C GLU A 277 -13.56 32.35 -12.33
#